data_AF-A0A948UW86-F1
#
_entry.id   AF-A0A948UW86-F1
#
_cell.length_a   1.000
_cell.length_b   1.000
_cell.length_c   1.000
_cell.angle_alpha   90.00
_cell.angle_beta   90.00
_cell.angle_gamma   90.00
#
_symmetry.space_group_name_H-M   'P 1'
#
loop_
_entity.id
_entity.type
_entity.pdbx_description
1 polymer ?
#
loop_
_entity_poly.entity_id
_entity_poly.type
_entity_poly.pdbx_seq_one_letter_code
_entity_poly.pdbx_strand_id
1 'polypeptide(L)' 'MNIIFLLAPFSVALGLMAVGAFFWTLRSGQYEDIQGAAARILIDDDDPDMPTSEAPLTALEPDENLPG' A
#
# COMPACT_ATOMS: atom_id res chain seq x y z
N MET A 1 31.45 -31.37 -19.78
CA MET A 1 31.92 -29.97 -19.88
C MET A 1 31.09 -29.20 -20.93
N ASN A 2 29.75 -29.14 -20.78
CA ASN A 2 28.87 -28.46 -21.75
C ASN A 2 27.80 -27.59 -21.08
N ILE A 3 27.53 -27.82 -19.80
CA ILE A 3 26.50 -27.11 -19.03
C ILE A 3 26.83 -25.62 -18.82
N ILE A 4 28.12 -25.25 -18.83
CA ILE A 4 28.56 -23.86 -18.70
C ILE A 4 28.01 -23.01 -19.84
N PHE A 5 27.89 -23.56 -21.05
CA PHE A 5 27.30 -22.85 -22.20
C PHE A 5 25.80 -22.58 -22.04
N LEU A 6 25.11 -23.33 -21.17
CA LEU A 6 23.71 -23.08 -20.81
C LEU A 6 23.61 -22.13 -19.60
N LEU A 7 24.39 -22.39 -18.55
CA LEU A 7 24.33 -21.66 -17.28
C LEU A 7 24.86 -20.24 -17.39
N ALA A 8 25.92 -20.00 -18.17
CA ALA A 8 26.50 -18.66 -18.31
C ALA A 8 25.50 -17.65 -18.91
N PRO A 9 24.87 -17.90 -20.08
CA PRO A 9 23.88 -16.96 -20.61
C PRO A 9 22.63 -16.89 -19.73
N PHE A 10 22.22 -18.00 -19.10
CA PHE A 10 21.07 -18.01 -18.20
C PHE A 10 21.29 -17.14 -16.96
N SER A 11 22.49 -17.19 -16.35
CA SER A 11 22.85 -16.34 -15.22
C SER A 11 22.93 -14.87 -15.60
N VAL A 12 23.49 -14.54 -16.77
CA VAL A 12 23.49 -13.16 -17.29
C VAL A 12 22.06 -12.67 -17.53
N ALA A 13 21.20 -13.50 -18.12
CA ALA A 13 19.80 -13.15 -18.35
C ALA A 13 19.05 -12.87 -17.03
N LEU A 14 19.25 -13.72 -16.01
CA LEU A 14 18.69 -13.49 -14.67
C LEU A 14 19.21 -12.18 -14.04
N GLY A 15 20.50 -11.89 -14.18
CA GLY A 15 21.07 -10.63 -13.71
C GLY A 15 20.46 -9.41 -14.39
N LEU A 16 20.32 -9.45 -15.72
CA LEU A 16 19.66 -8.38 -16.48
C LEU A 16 18.19 -8.23 -16.11
N MET A 17 17.48 -9.34 -15.89
CA MET A 17 16.08 -9.32 -15.45
C MET A 17 15.93 -8.69 -14.07
N ALA A 18 16.82 -9.00 -13.12
CA ALA A 18 16.82 -8.38 -11.80
C ALA A 18 17.08 -6.86 -11.87
N VAL A 19 18.05 -6.44 -12.67
CA VAL A 19 18.35 -5.02 -12.88
C VAL A 19 17.17 -4.30 -13.55
N GLY A 20 16.56 -4.91 -14.57
CA GLY A 20 15.37 -4.36 -15.23
C GLY A 20 14.18 -4.23 -14.28
N ALA A 21 13.92 -5.25 -13.45
CA ALA A 21 12.89 -5.20 -12.43
C ALA A 21 13.15 -4.08 -11.41
N PHE A 22 14.40 -3.91 -10.97
CA PHE A 22 14.79 -2.83 -10.06
C PHE A 22 14.54 -1.43 -10.65
N PHE A 23 14.90 -1.19 -11.91
CA PHE A 23 14.58 0.09 -12.55
C PHE A 23 13.07 0.29 -12.72
N TRP A 24 12.31 -0.78 -12.95
CA TRP A 24 10.85 -0.73 -13.02
C TRP A 24 10.23 -0.33 -11.66
N THR A 25 10.74 -0.84 -10.53
CA THR A 25 10.24 -0.44 -9.20
C THR A 25 10.50 1.04 -8.92
N LEU A 26 11.68 1.55 -9.30
CA LEU A 26 12.02 2.97 -9.17
C LEU A 26 11.10 3.85 -10.03
N ARG A 27 10.77 3.42 -11.25
CA ARG A 27 9.85 4.14 -12.16
C ARG A 27 8.40 4.13 -11.65
N SER A 28 8.00 3.08 -10.94
CA SER A 28 6.60 2.84 -10.53
C SER A 28 6.11 3.71 -9.37
N GLY A 29 6.93 4.64 -8.84
CA GLY A 29 6.50 5.59 -7.80
C GLY A 29 6.16 4.96 -6.44
N GLN A 30 6.40 3.64 -6.26
CA GLN A 30 6.04 2.90 -5.04
C GLN A 30 6.78 3.37 -3.77
N TYR A 31 7.80 4.22 -3.92
CA TYR A 31 8.55 4.80 -2.80
C TYR A 31 7.95 6.12 -2.29
N GLU A 32 6.99 6.71 -3.00
CA GLU A 32 6.36 7.98 -2.62
C GLU A 32 5.42 7.82 -1.42
N ASP A 33 4.73 6.67 -1.31
CA ASP A 33 3.78 6.39 -0.23
C ASP A 33 4.43 5.91 1.07
N ILE A 34 5.68 5.42 1.02
CA ILE A 34 6.43 5.00 2.23
C ILE A 34 6.69 6.19 3.15
N GLN A 35 6.95 7.37 2.58
CA GLN A 35 7.16 8.60 3.34
C GLN A 35 5.89 9.05 4.07
N GLY A 36 4.72 8.86 3.46
CA GLY A 36 3.42 9.16 4.08
C GLY A 36 3.03 8.18 5.17
N ALA A 37 3.31 6.89 4.98
CA ALA A 37 3.06 5.85 5.98
C ALA A 37 3.89 6.04 7.27
N ALA A 38 5.16 6.45 7.13
CA ALA A 38 6.06 6.77 8.25
C ALA A 38 5.60 7.99 9.06
N ALA A 39 5.01 9.00 8.40
CA ALA A 39 4.46 10.17 9.10
C ALA A 39 3.22 9.81 9.93
N ARG A 40 2.36 8.90 9.44
CA ARG A 40 1.16 8.47 10.17
C ARG A 40 1.51 7.70 11.44
N ILE A 41 2.43 6.74 11.40
CA ILE A 41 2.81 5.94 12.58
C ILE A 41 3.49 6.75 13.69
N LEU A 42 4.17 7.85 13.36
CA LEU A 42 4.82 8.72 14.36
C LEU A 42 3.84 9.73 14.98
N ILE A 43 2.75 10.08 14.27
CA ILE A 43 1.76 11.07 14.71
C ILE A 43 0.55 10.39 15.39
N ASP A 44 0.23 9.13 15.06
CA ASP A 44 -0.93 8.39 15.59
C ASP A 44 -0.87 8.11 17.11
N ASP A 45 0.31 8.14 17.73
CA ASP A 45 0.45 7.90 19.18
C ASP A 45 0.02 9.12 20.03
N ASP A 46 -0.17 10.30 19.43
CA ASP A 46 -0.46 11.56 20.12
C ASP A 46 -1.85 12.16 19.79
N ASP A 47 -2.72 11.45 19.07
CA ASP A 47 -4.06 11.95 18.69
C ASP A 47 -5.19 11.28 19.53
N PRO A 48 -5.70 11.94 20.58
CA PRO A 48 -6.84 11.44 21.36
C PRO A 48 -8.19 11.54 20.62
N ASP A 49 -8.23 12.11 19.40
CA ASP A 49 -9.46 12.42 18.68
C ASP A 49 -9.68 11.51 17.46
N MET A 50 -9.58 10.18 17.63
CA MET A 50 -10.20 9.26 16.66
C MET A 50 -11.73 9.42 16.75
N PRO A 51 -12.43 9.94 15.72
CA PRO A 51 -13.86 9.76 15.65
C PRO A 51 -14.09 8.26 15.47
N THR A 52 -14.50 7.61 16.56
CA THR A 52 -15.21 6.34 16.49
C THR A 52 -16.19 6.46 15.34
N SER A 53 -16.23 5.46 14.46
CA SER A 53 -17.20 5.34 13.38
C SER A 53 -18.62 5.46 13.95
N GLU A 54 -19.08 6.68 14.15
CA GLU A 54 -20.47 7.06 14.27
C GLU A 54 -21.03 6.96 12.86
N ALA A 55 -21.31 5.72 12.46
CA ALA A 55 -22.33 5.48 11.45
C ALA A 55 -23.50 6.40 11.80
N PRO A 56 -23.98 7.27 10.90
CA PRO A 56 -25.03 8.23 11.23
C PRO A 56 -26.24 7.52 11.84
N LEU A 57 -26.30 7.49 13.18
CA LEU A 57 -27.50 7.14 13.94
C LEU A 57 -28.59 8.21 13.73
N THR A 58 -28.32 9.23 12.89
CA THR A 58 -29.29 10.06 12.16
C THR A 58 -30.33 9.23 11.39
N ALA A 59 -30.14 7.93 11.15
CA ALA A 59 -31.20 7.06 10.62
C ALA A 59 -32.19 6.53 11.67
N LEU A 60 -32.06 6.90 12.95
CA LEU A 60 -33.05 6.63 13.99
C LEU A 60 -33.73 7.95 14.44
N GLU A 61 -34.11 8.81 13.50
CA GLU A 61 -35.15 9.79 13.80
C GLU A 61 -36.44 8.99 14.10
N PRO A 62 -36.98 9.03 15.33
CA PRO A 62 -38.32 8.53 15.54
C PRO A 62 -39.23 9.47 14.74
N ASP A 63 -39.83 8.93 13.68
CA ASP A 63 -40.82 9.64 12.87
C ASP A 63 -41.98 10.12 13.77
N GLU A 64 -41.86 11.35 14.26
CA GLU A 64 -42.84 12.05 15.11
C GLU A 64 -44.04 12.52 14.29
N ASN A 65 -44.17 12.10 13.03
CA ASN A 65 -45.30 12.43 12.18
C ASN A 65 -45.92 11.20 11.52
N LEU A 66 -45.99 10.10 12.26
CA LEU A 66 -46.86 8.98 11.94
C LEU A 66 -48.31 9.35 12.30
N PRO A 67 -49.23 9.57 11.33
CA PRO A 67 -50.64 9.73 11.64
C PRO A 67 -51.17 8.42 12.25
N GLY A 68 -51.77 8.53 13.44
CA GLY A 68 -52.43 7.42 14.14
C GLY A 68 -53.74 6.99 13.50
#